data_AF-X1SB30-F1
#
_entry.id   AF-X1SB30-F1
#
_cell.length_a   1.000
_cell.length_b   1.000
_cell.length_c   1.000
_cell.angle_alpha   90.00
_cell.angle_beta   90.00
_cell.angle_gamma   90.00
#
_symmetry.space_group_name_H-M   'P 1'
#
loop_
_entity.id
_entity.type
_entity.pdbx_description
1 polymer ?
#
loop_
_entity_poly.entity_id
_entity_poly.type
_entity_poly.pdbx_seq_one_letter_code
_entity_poly.pdbx_strand_id
1 'polypeptide(L)' 'MGMPMSKFITIANNKGGLGKTTTAINLATALTEQKKKILLVDLGPTTTALDTQTQKP' A
#
# COMPACT_ATOMS: atom_id res chain seq x y z
N MET A 1 -12.78 13.26 -26.83
CA MET A 1 -11.61 12.39 -26.55
C MET A 1 -11.69 11.94 -25.11
N GLY A 2 -11.67 10.63 -24.85
CA GLY A 2 -11.62 10.10 -23.48
C GLY A 2 -10.22 10.24 -22.90
N MET A 3 -10.11 10.70 -21.65
CA MET A 3 -8.82 10.73 -20.95
C MET A 3 -8.29 9.30 -20.76
N PRO A 4 -6.96 9.07 -20.86
CA PRO A 4 -6.40 7.76 -20.56
C PRO A 4 -6.66 7.39 -19.10
N MET A 5 -7.34 6.26 -18.86
CA MET A 5 -7.56 5.73 -17.51
C MET A 5 -6.28 5.11 -16.93
N SER A 6 -5.88 5.57 -15.76
CA SER A 6 -4.89 4.89 -14.92
C SER A 6 -5.50 3.67 -14.23
N LYS A 7 -4.73 2.57 -14.13
CA LYS A 7 -5.11 1.41 -13.30
C LYS A 7 -4.67 1.64 -11.86
N PHE A 8 -5.56 1.40 -10.91
CA PHE A 8 -5.27 1.48 -9.47
C PHE A 8 -5.12 0.08 -8.89
N ILE A 9 -4.03 -0.15 -8.15
CA ILE A 9 -3.75 -1.41 -7.46
C ILE A 9 -3.52 -1.10 -5.99
N THR A 10 -4.29 -1.74 -5.11
CA THR A 10 -4.18 -1.55 -3.66
C THR A 10 -3.65 -2.82 -3.01
N ILE A 11 -2.57 -2.70 -2.24
CA ILE A 11 -2.02 -3.78 -1.43
C ILE A 11 -2.41 -3.53 0.04
N ALA A 12 -3.45 -4.22 0.51
CA ALA A 12 -4.00 -4.01 1.85
C ALA A 12 -4.05 -5.31 2.66
N ASN A 13 -3.82 -5.18 3.97
CA ASN A 13 -3.94 -6.22 4.97
C ASN A 13 -3.91 -5.57 6.36
N ASN A 14 -4.85 -5.93 7.22
CA ASN A 14 -5.03 -5.33 8.55
C ASN A 14 -3.95 -5.75 9.57
N LYS A 15 -3.10 -6.74 9.23
CA LYS A 15 -2.00 -7.20 10.09
C LYS A 15 -0.64 -6.65 9.64
N GLY A 16 0.16 -6.21 10.61
CA GLY A 16 1.54 -5.75 10.41
C GLY A 16 2.51 -6.88 10.07
N GLY A 17 3.63 -6.56 9.42
CA GLY A 17 4.71 -7.52 9.16
C GLY A 17 4.46 -8.52 8.02
N LEU A 18 3.39 -8.37 7.24
CA LEU A 18 3.04 -9.30 6.15
C LEU A 18 3.63 -8.91 4.77
N GLY A 19 4.59 -7.99 4.75
CA GLY A 19 5.29 -7.63 3.52
C GLY A 19 4.53 -6.72 2.55
N LYS A 20 3.41 -6.07 2.94
CA LYS A 20 2.64 -5.16 2.06
C LYS A 20 3.52 -4.13 1.34
N THR A 21 4.34 -3.40 2.09
CA THR A 21 5.26 -2.39 1.55
C THR A 21 6.30 -3.01 0.62
N THR A 22 6.86 -4.16 0.99
CA THR A 22 7.81 -4.92 0.16
C THR A 22 7.17 -5.36 -1.15
N THR A 23 5.96 -5.90 -1.11
CA THR A 23 5.20 -6.30 -2.31
C THR A 23 4.89 -5.10 -3.19
N ALA A 24 4.44 -3.98 -2.60
CA ALA A 24 4.12 -2.76 -3.34
C ALA A 24 5.36 -2.17 -4.05
N ILE A 25 6.51 -2.15 -3.37
CA ILE A 25 7.79 -1.70 -3.95
C ILE A 25 8.22 -2.63 -5.09
N ASN A 26 8.25 -3.95 -4.87
CA ASN A 26 8.69 -4.90 -5.88
C ASN A 26 7.78 -4.88 -7.13
N LEU A 27 6.47 -4.74 -6.93
CA LEU A 27 5.52 -4.59 -8.03
C LEU A 27 5.76 -3.29 -8.81
N ALA A 28 5.99 -2.17 -8.12
CA ALA A 28 6.29 -0.90 -8.76
C ALA A 28 7.61 -0.96 -9.56
N THR A 29 8.64 -1.62 -9.03
CA THR A 29 9.92 -1.84 -9.72
C THR A 29 9.71 -2.65 -11.00
N ALA A 30 9.03 -3.81 -10.92
CA ALA A 30 8.78 -4.66 -12.09
C ALA A 30 7.97 -3.94 -13.18
N LEU A 31 6.99 -3.10 -12.80
CA LEU A 31 6.23 -2.30 -13.76
C LEU A 31 7.06 -1.15 -14.36
N THR A 32 7.99 -0.58 -13.59
CA THR A 32 8.94 0.44 -14.08
C THR A 32 9.89 -0.16 -15.12
N GLU A 33 10.40 -1.37 -14.89
CA GLU A 33 11.24 -2.12 -15.85
C GLU A 33 10.50 -2.38 -17.17
N GLN A 34 9.18 -2.55 -17.12
CA GLN A 34 8.31 -2.65 -18.29
C GLN A 34 7.96 -1.28 -18.92
N LYS A 35 8.67 -0.22 -18.56
CA LYS A 35 8.51 1.15 -19.05
C LYS A 35 7.11 1.74 -18.81
N LYS A 36 6.41 1.29 -17.77
CA LYS A 36 5.13 1.91 -17.37
C LYS A 36 5.40 3.20 -16.59
N LYS A 37 4.46 4.15 -16.64
CA LYS A 37 4.44 5.30 -15.74
C LYS A 37 3.69 4.91 -14.47
N ILE A 38 4.37 4.95 -13.34
CA ILE A 38 3.84 4.51 -12.04
C ILE A 38 3.86 5.66 -11.04
N LEU A 39 2.90 5.63 -10.13
CA LEU A 39 2.89 6.41 -8.90
C LEU A 39 2.71 5.41 -7.76
N LEU A 40 3.71 5.31 -6.89
CA LEU A 40 3.59 4.54 -5.65
C LEU A 40 3.18 5.49 -4.54
N VAL A 41 2.07 5.19 -3.87
CA VAL A 41 1.56 5.95 -2.73
C VAL A 41 1.61 5.04 -1.51
N ASP A 42 2.45 5.39 -0.53
CA ASP A 42 2.44 4.72 0.78
C ASP A 42 1.51 5.49 1.72
N LEU A 43 0.38 4.87 2.03
CA LEU A 43 -0.52 5.35 3.07
C LEU A 43 -0.05 4.67 4.35
N GLY A 44 0.50 5.45 5.29
CA GLY A 44 1.05 4.97 6.57
C GLY A 44 0.06 4.09 7.37
N PRO A 45 0.44 3.60 8.57
CA PRO A 45 -0.31 2.54 9.23
C PRO A 45 -1.80 2.88 9.34
N THR A 46 -2.63 2.04 8.71
CA THR A 46 -4.06 1.95 9.01
C THR A 46 -4.19 1.37 10.41
N THR A 47 -3.97 2.18 11.44
CA THR A 47 -4.22 1.78 12.81
C THR A 47 -5.72 1.53 12.93
N THR A 48 -6.12 0.27 13.11
CA THR A 48 -7.40 0.00 13.78
C THR A 48 -7.27 0.68 15.14
N ALA A 49 -8.04 1.73 15.37
CA ALA A 49 -8.21 2.29 16.70
C ALA A 49 -8.95 1.24 17.54
N LEU A 50 -8.21 0.28 18.10
CA LEU A 50 -8.67 -0.47 19.25
C LEU A 50 -8.39 0.43 20.45
N ASP A 51 -9.48 0.93 21.02
CA ASP A 51 -9.61 1.60 22.28
C ASP A 51 -9.27 0.67 23.46
N THR A 52 -8.11 0.04 23.48
CA THR A 52 -7.68 -0.69 24.69
C THR A 52 -7.13 0.30 25.71
N GLN A 53 -8.06 0.89 26.48
CA GLN A 53 -7.86 1.16 27.91
C GLN A 53 -7.46 -0.15 28.58
N THR A 54 -6.17 -0.48 28.58
CA THR A 54 -5.62 -1.48 29.49
C THR A 54 -4.63 -0.78 30.39
N GLN A 55 -5.04 -0.72 31.65
CA GLN A 55 -4.35 -0.09 32.76
C GLN A 55 -2.91 -0.59 32.84
N LYS A 56 -2.02 0.39 32.98
CA LYS A 56 -0.67 0.23 33.52
C LYS A 56 -0.75 -0.47 34.90
N PRO A 57 0.06 -1.50 35.19
CA PRO A 57 0.60 -1.70 36.52
C PRO A 57 1.70 -0.66 36.82
#